data_AF-A0A8T0VTG7-F1
#
_entry.id   AF-A0A8T0VTG7-F1
#
_cell.length_a   1.000
_cell.length_b   1.000
_cell.length_c   1.000
_cell.angle_alpha   90.00
_cell.angle_beta   90.00
_cell.angle_gamma   90.00
#
_symmetry.space_group_name_H-M   'P 1'
#
loop_
_entity.id
_entity.type
_entity.pdbx_description
1 polymer ?
#
loop_
_entity_poly.entity_id
_entity_poly.type
_entity_poly.pdbx_seq_one_letter_code
_entity_poly.pdbx_strand_id
1 'polypeptide(L)' 'MASRLVLLLAAAAVAVAFLPAPASAVAWMVGDDGGWRAKFNQTGWADGKTFRVGDTLTFMYPKDNHTVIQVGKDDFAA' A
#
# COMPACT_ATOMS: atom_id res chain seq x y z
N MET A 1 -48.06 6.15 -6.78
CA MET A 1 -46.95 5.58 -5.97
C MET A 1 -45.75 5.14 -6.82
N ALA A 2 -45.95 4.53 -8.00
CA ALA A 2 -44.85 4.06 -8.86
C ALA A 2 -43.82 5.13 -9.28
N SER A 3 -44.24 6.35 -9.63
CA SER A 3 -43.33 7.43 -10.06
C SER A 3 -42.36 7.89 -8.95
N ARG A 4 -42.82 7.95 -7.69
CA ARG A 4 -41.95 8.30 -6.54
C ARG A 4 -40.90 7.22 -6.29
N LEU A 5 -41.28 5.95 -6.41
CA LEU A 5 -40.37 4.83 -6.24
C LEU A 5 -39.28 4.83 -7.33
N VAL A 6 -39.66 5.10 -8.58
CA VAL A 6 -38.72 5.21 -9.71
C VAL A 6 -37.73 6.36 -9.51
N LEU A 7 -38.20 7.53 -9.07
CA LEU A 7 -37.33 8.68 -8.77
C LEU A 7 -36.35 8.37 -7.63
N LEU A 8 -36.79 7.70 -6.57
CA LEU A 8 -35.92 7.32 -5.45
C LEU A 8 -34.85 6.30 -5.86
N LEU A 9 -35.21 5.32 -6.70
CA LEU A 9 -34.26 4.33 -7.23
C LEU A 9 -33.22 4.98 -8.16
N ALA A 10 -33.64 5.92 -9.01
CA ALA A 10 -32.73 6.68 -9.86
C ALA A 10 -31.77 7.54 -9.03
N ALA A 11 -32.26 8.23 -8.00
CA ALA A 11 -31.42 9.02 -7.10
C ALA A 11 -30.41 8.15 -6.32
N ALA A 12 -30.83 6.97 -5.85
CA ALA A 12 -29.93 6.04 -5.17
C ALA A 12 -28.84 5.48 -6.09
N ALA A 13 -29.18 5.12 -7.34
CA ALA A 13 -28.22 4.65 -8.33
C ALA A 13 -27.15 5.73 -8.64
N VAL A 14 -27.58 6.98 -8.79
CA VAL A 14 -26.67 8.12 -8.99
C VAL A 14 -25.77 8.31 -7.76
N ALA A 15 -26.32 8.23 -6.55
CA ALA A 15 -25.53 8.35 -5.32
C ALA A 15 -24.45 7.27 -5.19
N VAL A 16 -24.76 6.02 -5.55
CA VAL A 16 -23.78 4.92 -5.53
C VAL A 16 -22.67 5.12 -6.57
N ALA A 17 -22.98 5.67 -7.74
CA ALA A 17 -21.99 5.95 -8.78
C ALA A 17 -20.96 7.03 -8.39
N PHE A 18 -21.29 7.90 -7.42
CA PHE A 18 -20.40 8.94 -6.91
C PHE A 18 -19.70 8.57 -5.60
N LEU A 19 -19.84 7.33 -5.13
CA LEU A 19 -19.07 6.88 -3.97
C LEU A 19 -17.57 6.82 -4.32
N PRO A 20 -16.68 7.32 -3.45
CA PRO A 20 -15.25 7.12 -3.64
C PRO A 20 -14.93 5.62 -3.65
N ALA A 21 -14.00 5.21 -4.50
CA ALA A 21 -13.54 3.83 -4.53
C ALA A 21 -12.99 3.43 -3.14
N PRO A 22 -13.23 2.18 -2.70
CA PRO A 22 -12.64 1.70 -1.46
C PRO A 22 -11.11 1.79 -1.54
N ALA A 23 -10.50 2.51 -0.60
CA ALA A 23 -9.05 2.55 -0.48
C ALA A 23 -8.58 1.24 0.17
N SER A 24 -7.98 0.36 -0.62
CA SER A 24 -7.28 -0.81 -0.08
C SER A 24 -5.85 -0.44 0.25
N ALA A 25 -5.41 -0.77 1.46
CA ALA A 25 -3.99 -0.78 1.81
C ALA A 25 -3.25 -1.81 0.96
N VAL A 26 -2.02 -1.48 0.55
CA VAL A 26 -1.13 -2.38 -0.17
C VAL A 26 -0.12 -2.99 0.80
N ALA A 27 0.10 -4.29 0.70
CA ALA A 27 1.21 -4.98 1.36
C ALA A 27 2.36 -5.14 0.37
N TRP A 28 3.44 -4.41 0.59
CA TRP A 28 4.63 -4.43 -0.26
C TRP A 28 5.63 -5.45 0.26
N MET A 29 5.95 -6.46 -0.54
CA MET A 29 7.04 -7.39 -0.24
C MET A 29 8.38 -6.72 -0.56
N VAL A 30 9.15 -6.37 0.47
CA VAL A 30 10.41 -5.64 0.30
C VAL A 30 11.42 -6.52 -0.42
N GLY A 31 11.85 -6.08 -1.61
CA GLY A 31 12.80 -6.81 -2.45
C GLY A 31 12.18 -7.80 -3.41
N ASP A 32 10.85 -7.81 -3.50
CA ASP A 32 10.06 -8.78 -4.27
C ASP A 32 10.56 -10.21 -3.97
N ASP A 33 10.71 -11.08 -4.97
CA ASP A 33 11.16 -12.47 -4.78
C ASP A 33 12.55 -12.59 -4.15
N GLY A 34 13.36 -11.54 -4.20
CA GLY A 34 14.70 -11.53 -3.61
C GLY A 34 14.72 -11.22 -2.10
N GLY A 35 13.60 -10.78 -1.53
CA GLY A 35 13.47 -10.50 -0.10
C GLY A 35 14.46 -9.47 0.48
N TRP A 36 14.49 -9.41 1.81
CA TRP A 36 15.39 -8.54 2.58
C TRP A 36 16.79 -9.15 2.70
N ARG A 37 17.81 -8.42 2.24
CA ARG A 37 19.19 -8.93 2.11
C ARG A 37 20.22 -7.80 2.15
N ALA A 38 21.49 -8.16 2.34
CA ALA A 38 22.61 -7.21 2.29
C ALA A 38 22.71 -6.50 0.93
N LYS A 39 23.30 -5.29 0.93
CA LYS A 39 23.45 -4.43 -0.26
C LYS A 39 22.12 -4.06 -0.93
N PHE A 40 21.02 -4.04 -0.17
CA PHE A 40 19.66 -3.80 -0.68
C PHE A 40 19.51 -2.52 -1.51
N ASN A 41 20.20 -1.44 -1.14
CA ASN A 41 20.10 -0.15 -1.86
C ASN A 41 20.52 -0.24 -3.33
N GLN A 42 21.31 -1.24 -3.72
CA GLN A 42 21.72 -1.44 -5.12
C GLN A 42 20.60 -2.03 -6.00
N THR A 43 19.50 -2.48 -5.40
CA THR A 43 18.37 -3.08 -6.12
C THR A 43 17.46 -2.05 -6.78
N GLY A 44 17.48 -0.79 -6.30
CA GLY A 44 16.52 0.23 -6.74
C GLY A 44 15.07 -0.16 -6.45
N TRP A 45 14.81 -1.08 -5.52
CA TRP A 45 13.46 -1.63 -5.32
C TRP A 45 12.41 -0.56 -5.00
N ALA A 46 12.78 0.51 -4.30
CA ALA A 46 11.85 1.59 -3.97
C ALA A 46 11.53 2.50 -5.18
N ASP A 47 12.32 2.45 -6.25
CA ASP A 47 12.24 3.41 -7.35
C ASP A 47 10.91 3.26 -8.10
N GLY A 48 10.23 4.39 -8.30
CA GLY A 48 8.93 4.44 -8.97
C GLY A 48 7.75 3.91 -8.14
N LYS A 49 7.97 3.40 -6.92
CA LYS A 49 6.88 2.96 -6.03
C LYS A 49 6.34 4.16 -5.24
N THR A 50 5.01 4.21 -5.09
CA THR A 50 4.33 5.21 -4.27
C THR A 50 3.72 4.53 -3.06
N PHE A 51 4.32 4.75 -1.89
CA PHE A 51 3.82 4.25 -0.61
C PHE A 51 2.77 5.21 -0.05
N ARG A 52 1.62 4.67 0.38
CA ARG A 52 0.52 5.45 0.94
C ARG A 52 0.34 5.13 2.42
N VAL A 53 -0.22 6.09 3.16
CA VAL A 53 -0.61 5.85 4.56
C VAL A 53 -1.63 4.70 4.60
N GLY A 54 -1.37 3.72 5.45
CA GLY A 54 -2.14 2.47 5.53
C GLY A 54 -1.46 1.28 4.87
N ASP A 55 -0.51 1.51 3.94
CA ASP A 55 0.29 0.43 3.37
C ASP A 55 1.20 -0.23 4.42
N THR A 56 1.58 -1.47 4.14
CA THR A 56 2.52 -2.25 4.98
C THR A 56 3.74 -2.64 4.18
N LEU A 57 4.92 -2.64 4.82
CA LEU A 57 6.17 -3.17 4.27
C LEU A 57 6.49 -4.51 4.93
N THR A 58 6.52 -5.58 4.15
CA THR A 58 6.80 -6.93 4.63
C THR A 58 8.25 -7.30 4.32
N PHE A 59 9.08 -7.41 5.35
CA PHE A 59 10.48 -7.81 5.24
C PHE A 59 10.61 -9.32 5.45
N MET A 60 10.91 -10.05 4.37
CA MET A 60 11.11 -11.50 4.43
C MET A 60 12.60 -11.83 4.42
N TYR A 61 13.07 -12.56 5.44
CA TYR A 61 14.45 -13.00 5.56
C TYR A 61 14.57 -14.21 6.50
N PRO A 62 15.63 -15.04 6.39
CA PRO A 62 15.89 -16.10 7.38
C PRO A 62 16.11 -15.48 8.76
N LYS A 63 15.40 -16.02 9.77
CA LYS A 63 15.27 -15.43 11.12
C LYS A 63 16.59 -14.94 11.75
N ASP A 64 17.68 -15.67 11.54
CA ASP A 64 18.96 -15.42 12.21
C ASP A 64 19.96 -14.62 11.36
N ASN A 65 19.58 -14.23 10.13
CA ASN A 65 20.51 -13.58 9.20
C ASN A 65 20.41 -12.05 9.25
N HIS A 66 19.22 -11.51 9.47
CA HIS A 66 18.94 -10.08 9.33
C HIS A 66 17.99 -9.58 10.42
N THR A 67 17.90 -8.27 10.55
CA THR A 67 16.90 -7.58 11.37
C THR A 67 16.35 -6.39 10.59
N VAL A 68 15.32 -5.75 11.13
CA VAL A 68 14.74 -4.52 10.62
C VAL A 68 14.78 -3.50 11.74
N ILE A 69 15.44 -2.37 11.49
CA ILE A 69 15.54 -1.26 12.43
C ILE A 69 15.05 -0.01 11.70
N GLN A 70 14.07 0.67 12.30
CA GLN A 70 13.65 1.99 11.83
C GLN A 70 14.63 3.04 12.36
N VAL A 71 15.14 3.88 11.48
CA VAL A 71 16.15 4.89 11.80
C VAL A 71 15.74 6.26 11.29
N GLY A 72 16.41 7.31 11.80
CA GLY A 72 16.27 8.67 11.30
C GLY A 72 17.04 8.90 10.00
N LYS A 73 16.90 10.10 9.43
CA LYS A 73 17.59 10.49 8.19
C LYS A 73 19.11 10.48 8.35
N ASP A 74 19.63 11.00 9.45
CA ASP A 74 21.07 11.13 9.67
C ASP A 74 21.74 9.77 9.86
N ASP A 75 21.12 8.88 10.67
CA ASP A 75 21.57 7.50 10.86
C ASP A 75 21.55 6.67 9.58
N PHE A 76 20.63 6.97 8.65
CA PHE A 76 20.57 6.29 7.36
C PHE A 76 21.65 6.76 6.38
N ALA A 77 22.09 8.01 6.49
CA ALA A 77 23.05 8.63 5.57
C ALA A 77 24.52 8.51 6.03
N ALA A 78 24.75 8.20 7.31
CA ALA A 78 26.07 7.97 7.90
C ALA A 78 26.76 6.73 7.34
#